data_AF-A0A5C3QK07-F1
#
_entry.id   AF-A0A5C3QK07-F1
#
_cell.length_a   1.000
_cell.length_b   1.000
_cell.length_c   1.000
_cell.angle_alpha   90.00
_cell.angle_beta   90.00
_cell.angle_gamma   90.00
#
_symmetry.space_group_name_H-M   'P 1'
#
loop_
_entity.id
_entity.type
_entity.pdbx_description
1 polymer ?
#
loop_
_entity_poly.entity_id
_entity_poly.type
_entity_poly.pdbx_seq_one_letter_code
_entity_poly.pdbx_strand_id
1 'polypeptide(L)'
;MRHGDDGGDDGDVLRPFLTALSSMMLASLRQLDVQVPLTLMSNRVASDELTALLKFLDVHGPNIRQLRVNIRYEIPELLERAPNLEQLILATAVSNFVSGVFKVRDDHVHLRRIFVGLSPDQRVYQPETVQELDLSRLKVLEELRVQECHWPTSERDPKKEKNCWVPLSNKLLKQSVRLTDSKGVHWVPRLTTASAPRKAGKKGSGR
;
A
#
# COMPACT_ATOMS: atom_id res chain seq x y z
N MET A 1 -32.94 19.00 -30.65
CA MET A 1 -31.56 19.53 -30.62
C MET A 1 -30.75 18.62 -29.72
N ARG A 2 -29.83 17.83 -30.28
CA ARG A 2 -28.92 16.96 -29.53
C ARG A 2 -27.62 17.75 -29.35
N HIS A 3 -27.26 18.07 -28.11
CA HIS A 3 -25.92 18.55 -27.80
C HIS A 3 -24.95 17.40 -28.07
N GLY A 4 -24.12 17.55 -29.11
CA GLY A 4 -22.98 16.68 -29.32
C GLY A 4 -22.00 16.97 -28.20
N ASP A 5 -21.95 16.06 -27.24
CA ASP A 5 -20.90 16.01 -26.24
C ASP A 5 -19.66 15.47 -26.94
N ASP A 6 -18.92 16.39 -27.58
CA ASP A 6 -17.61 16.13 -28.15
C ASP A 6 -16.65 16.04 -26.95
N GLY A 7 -16.74 14.92 -26.24
CA GLY A 7 -15.81 14.56 -25.18
C GLY A 7 -14.44 14.37 -25.82
N GLY A 8 -13.69 15.47 -25.90
CA GLY A 8 -12.32 15.49 -26.37
C GLY A 8 -11.54 14.41 -25.64
N ASP A 9 -10.92 13.53 -26.42
CA ASP A 9 -10.06 12.44 -25.97
C ASP A 9 -8.76 13.00 -25.38
N ASP A 10 -8.86 13.74 -24.27
CA ASP A 10 -7.75 14.25 -23.48
C ASP A 10 -6.99 13.12 -22.74
N GLY A 11 -7.35 11.86 -22.99
CA GLY A 11 -6.89 10.68 -22.26
C GLY A 11 -5.52 10.13 -22.63
N ASP A 12 -5.00 10.41 -23.84
CA ASP A 12 -3.83 9.67 -24.37
C ASP A 12 -2.51 10.47 -24.32
N VAL A 13 -2.34 11.40 -23.38
CA VAL A 13 -1.07 12.16 -23.25
C VAL A 13 0.02 11.34 -22.55
N LEU A 14 -0.36 10.42 -21.65
CA LEU A 14 0.60 9.71 -20.81
C LEU A 14 1.47 8.74 -21.60
N ARG A 15 0.88 7.98 -22.52
CA ARG A 15 1.59 6.98 -23.34
C ARG A 15 2.69 7.60 -24.22
N PRO A 16 2.43 8.61 -25.07
CA PRO A 16 3.48 9.25 -25.86
C PRO A 16 4.53 9.92 -24.97
N PHE A 17 4.13 10.49 -23.82
CA PHE A 17 5.05 11.07 -22.84
C PHE A 17 6.03 10.02 -22.28
N LEU A 18 5.53 8.90 -21.75
CA LEU A 18 6.38 7.82 -21.21
C LEU A 18 7.25 7.19 -22.30
N THR A 19 6.73 7.07 -23.52
CA THR A 19 7.49 6.58 -24.68
C THR A 19 8.66 7.51 -25.02
N ALA A 20 8.42 8.82 -25.04
CA ALA A 20 9.46 9.81 -25.27
C ALA A 20 10.50 9.80 -24.15
N LEU A 21 10.09 9.74 -22.87
CA LEU A 21 11.04 9.66 -21.76
C LEU A 21 11.86 8.35 -21.77
N SER A 22 11.31 7.26 -22.30
CA SER A 22 12.02 5.98 -22.41
C SER A 22 13.22 6.05 -23.36
N SER A 23 13.21 6.97 -24.35
CA SER A 23 14.35 7.17 -25.25
C SER A 23 15.40 8.14 -24.71
N MET A 24 15.11 8.84 -23.61
CA MET A 24 16.02 9.79 -22.97
C MET A 24 16.89 9.10 -21.91
N MET A 25 18.16 9.52 -21.76
CA MET A 25 19.01 9.06 -20.66
C MET A 25 18.76 9.88 -19.39
N LEU A 26 17.87 9.38 -18.53
CA LEU A 26 17.45 10.05 -17.30
C LEU A 26 18.16 9.46 -16.06
N ALA A 27 19.50 9.43 -16.06
CA ALA A 27 20.30 8.78 -15.02
C ALA A 27 20.07 9.33 -13.59
N SER A 28 19.59 10.57 -13.48
CA SER A 28 19.27 11.25 -12.21
C SER A 28 17.80 11.12 -11.80
N LEU A 29 16.95 10.46 -12.59
CA LEU A 29 15.55 10.30 -12.24
C LEU A 29 15.44 9.33 -11.06
N ARG A 30 14.84 9.81 -9.97
CA ARG A 30 14.63 9.04 -8.73
C ARG A 30 13.17 8.89 -8.36
N GLN A 31 12.31 9.78 -8.87
CA GLN A 31 10.90 9.83 -8.52
C GLN A 31 10.07 9.86 -9.79
N LEU A 32 9.03 9.04 -9.83
CA LEU A 32 8.02 9.04 -10.88
C LEU A 32 6.63 9.10 -10.23
N ASP A 33 5.79 10.02 -10.71
CA ASP A 33 4.39 10.15 -10.28
C ASP A 33 3.48 10.04 -11.50
N VAL A 34 2.65 8.98 -11.52
CA VAL A 34 1.69 8.68 -12.59
C VAL A 34 0.31 8.57 -11.95
N GLN A 35 -0.46 9.65 -12.00
CA GLN A 35 -1.77 9.72 -11.34
C GLN A 35 -2.93 9.28 -12.23
N VAL A 36 -2.68 9.11 -13.53
CA VAL A 36 -3.68 8.59 -14.48
C VAL A 36 -4.01 7.14 -14.09
N PRO A 37 -5.29 6.74 -14.05
CA PRO A 37 -5.68 5.36 -13.82
C PRO A 37 -5.06 4.43 -14.88
N LEU A 38 -4.26 3.46 -14.45
CA LEU A 38 -3.55 2.51 -15.34
C LEU A 38 -4.32 1.21 -15.57
N THR A 39 -5.46 1.05 -14.92
CA THR A 39 -6.30 -0.16 -15.02
C THR A 39 -7.72 0.26 -15.37
N LEU A 40 -8.18 -0.25 -16.51
CA LEU A 40 -9.59 -0.11 -16.91
C LEU A 40 -10.47 -0.92 -15.97
N MET A 41 -11.71 -0.48 -15.79
CA MET A 41 -12.71 -1.18 -14.96
C MET A 41 -13.04 -2.60 -15.47
N SER A 42 -12.63 -2.97 -16.70
CA SER A 42 -12.86 -4.29 -17.29
C SER A 42 -11.65 -5.21 -17.10
N ASN A 43 -11.95 -6.41 -16.59
CA ASN A 43 -11.04 -7.24 -15.80
C ASN A 43 -9.82 -7.90 -16.48
N ARG A 44 -9.40 -7.59 -17.71
CA ARG A 44 -8.42 -8.49 -18.39
C ARG A 44 -7.40 -7.89 -19.35
N VAL A 45 -7.44 -6.60 -19.65
CA VAL A 45 -6.48 -6.01 -20.60
C VAL A 45 -5.72 -4.91 -19.90
N ALA A 46 -4.40 -5.08 -19.81
CA ALA A 46 -3.50 -4.02 -19.41
C ALA A 46 -3.74 -2.81 -20.32
N SER A 47 -3.91 -1.63 -19.73
CA SER A 47 -4.08 -0.43 -20.54
C SER A 47 -2.80 -0.15 -21.33
N ASP A 48 -2.92 0.59 -22.44
CA ASP A 48 -1.75 0.99 -23.21
C ASP A 48 -0.79 1.84 -22.36
N GLU A 49 -1.34 2.62 -21.41
CA GLU A 49 -0.58 3.41 -20.44
C GLU A 49 0.21 2.52 -19.47
N LEU A 50 -0.38 1.44 -18.97
CA LEU A 50 0.35 0.47 -18.14
C LEU A 50 1.48 -0.17 -18.94
N THR A 51 1.22 -0.55 -20.18
CA THR A 51 2.25 -1.10 -21.07
C THR A 51 3.38 -0.09 -21.30
N ALA A 52 3.06 1.19 -21.51
CA ALA A 52 4.05 2.25 -21.65
C ALA A 52 4.86 2.47 -20.36
N LEU A 53 4.22 2.40 -19.19
CA LEU A 53 4.89 2.49 -17.89
C LEU A 53 5.86 1.32 -17.66
N LEU A 54 5.44 0.09 -17.97
CA LEU A 54 6.31 -1.07 -17.81
C LEU A 54 7.56 -0.96 -18.72
N LYS A 55 7.37 -0.55 -19.98
CA LYS A 55 8.50 -0.28 -20.89
C LYS A 55 9.42 0.83 -20.38
N PHE A 56 8.85 1.88 -19.81
CA PHE A 56 9.61 2.95 -19.18
C PHE A 56 10.46 2.42 -18.00
N LEU A 57 9.88 1.58 -17.16
CA LEU A 57 10.57 0.98 -16.02
C LEU A 57 11.60 -0.07 -16.45
N ASP A 58 11.45 -0.73 -17.59
CA ASP A 58 12.50 -1.61 -18.13
C ASP A 58 13.81 -0.83 -18.40
N VAL A 59 13.72 0.46 -18.74
CA VAL A 59 14.88 1.32 -19.01
C VAL A 59 15.35 2.04 -17.74
N HIS A 60 14.42 2.63 -16.98
CA HIS A 60 14.74 3.57 -15.90
C HIS A 60 14.49 3.02 -14.50
N GLY A 61 13.83 1.87 -14.37
CA GLY A 61 13.40 1.29 -13.10
C GLY A 61 14.52 1.11 -12.06
N PRO A 62 15.75 0.67 -12.42
CA PRO A 62 16.86 0.61 -11.47
C PRO A 62 17.23 1.96 -10.82
N ASN A 63 16.89 3.09 -11.45
CA ASN A 63 17.14 4.43 -10.93
C ASN A 63 16.00 4.94 -10.03
N ILE A 64 14.79 4.41 -10.18
CA ILE A 64 13.64 4.85 -9.40
C ILE A 64 13.80 4.44 -7.93
N ARG A 65 13.47 5.36 -7.03
CA ARG A 65 13.45 5.21 -5.57
C ARG A 65 12.07 5.46 -5.01
N GLN A 66 11.29 6.33 -5.65
CA GLN A 66 9.90 6.57 -5.29
C GLN A 66 8.99 6.47 -6.52
N LEU A 67 7.93 5.68 -6.39
CA LEU A 67 6.95 5.48 -7.45
C LEU A 67 5.55 5.74 -6.88
N ARG A 68 4.81 6.67 -7.49
CA ARG A 68 3.38 6.86 -7.26
C ARG A 68 2.61 6.45 -8.50
N VAL A 69 1.64 5.55 -8.33
CA VAL A 69 0.83 5.01 -9.42
C VAL A 69 -0.62 4.82 -8.98
N ASN A 70 -1.55 4.95 -9.93
CA ASN A 70 -2.94 4.57 -9.76
C ASN A 70 -3.22 3.26 -10.50
N ILE A 71 -2.97 2.13 -9.82
CA ILE A 71 -3.10 0.78 -10.38
C ILE A 71 -3.82 -0.14 -9.40
N ARG A 72 -4.58 -1.11 -9.92
CA ARG A 72 -5.30 -2.11 -9.10
C ARG A 72 -4.61 -3.45 -9.05
N TYR A 73 -4.09 -3.90 -10.18
CA TYR A 73 -3.44 -5.19 -10.36
C TYR A 73 -1.99 -4.92 -10.81
N GLU A 74 -1.20 -5.92 -11.16
CA GLU A 74 0.16 -5.74 -11.73
C GLU A 74 1.24 -5.04 -10.85
N ILE A 75 1.01 -4.95 -9.53
CA ILE A 75 2.04 -4.46 -8.59
C ILE A 75 3.32 -5.32 -8.60
N PRO A 76 3.26 -6.67 -8.70
CA PRO A 76 4.47 -7.48 -8.80
C PRO A 76 5.36 -7.10 -9.99
N GLU A 77 4.78 -6.88 -11.17
CA GLU A 77 5.48 -6.53 -12.40
C GLU A 77 6.17 -5.16 -12.32
N LEU A 78 5.60 -4.21 -11.58
CA LEU A 78 6.22 -2.92 -11.28
C LEU A 78 7.42 -3.08 -10.35
N LEU A 79 7.28 -3.88 -9.30
CA LEU A 79 8.34 -4.12 -8.32
C LEU A 79 9.52 -4.89 -8.93
N GLU A 80 9.27 -5.83 -9.84
CA GLU A 80 10.33 -6.56 -10.56
C GLU A 80 11.16 -5.65 -11.47
N ARG A 81 10.56 -4.60 -12.05
CA ARG A 81 11.26 -3.63 -12.91
C ARG A 81 11.94 -2.51 -12.15
N ALA A 82 11.50 -2.24 -10.91
CA ALA A 82 12.07 -1.21 -10.05
C ALA A 82 12.75 -1.81 -8.81
N PRO A 83 13.83 -2.60 -8.95
CA PRO A 83 14.40 -3.40 -7.85
C PRO A 83 14.97 -2.55 -6.70
N ASN A 84 15.28 -1.28 -6.98
CA ASN A 84 15.83 -0.34 -6.01
C ASN A 84 14.76 0.60 -5.42
N LEU A 85 13.48 0.32 -5.62
CA LEU A 85 12.39 1.14 -5.11
C LEU A 85 12.42 1.16 -3.57
N GLU A 86 12.37 2.36 -2.98
CA GLU A 86 12.36 2.56 -1.53
C GLU A 86 10.95 2.87 -1.01
N GLN A 87 10.14 3.55 -1.81
CA GLN A 87 8.79 3.95 -1.47
C GLN A 87 7.82 3.75 -2.63
N LEU A 88 6.74 3.01 -2.37
CA LEU A 88 5.63 2.83 -3.29
C LEU A 88 4.38 3.53 -2.77
N ILE A 89 3.74 4.34 -3.61
CA ILE A 89 2.50 5.05 -3.30
C ILE A 89 1.42 4.57 -4.28
N LEU A 90 0.42 3.89 -3.75
CA LEU A 90 -0.69 3.33 -4.50
C LEU A 90 -1.92 4.22 -4.30
N ALA A 91 -2.25 5.00 -5.33
CA ALA A 91 -3.46 5.83 -5.39
C ALA A 91 -4.69 4.98 -5.75
N THR A 92 -4.88 3.89 -5.01
CA THR A 92 -5.92 2.89 -5.24
C THR A 92 -6.62 2.58 -3.93
N ALA A 93 -7.83 2.04 -4.03
CA ALA A 93 -8.60 1.60 -2.89
C ALA A 93 -7.95 0.41 -2.18
N VAL A 94 -8.06 0.38 -0.85
CA VAL A 94 -7.58 -0.78 -0.07
C VAL A 94 -8.38 -2.05 -0.38
N SER A 95 -9.62 -1.92 -0.84
CA SER A 95 -10.43 -3.06 -1.30
C SER A 95 -9.83 -3.81 -2.49
N ASN A 96 -8.91 -3.19 -3.23
CA ASN A 96 -8.19 -3.85 -4.31
C ASN A 96 -7.05 -4.74 -3.80
N PHE A 97 -6.74 -4.72 -2.50
CA PHE A 97 -5.67 -5.52 -1.93
C PHE A 97 -6.19 -6.93 -1.65
N VAL A 98 -5.94 -7.79 -2.63
CA VAL A 98 -6.19 -9.22 -2.56
C VAL A 98 -4.91 -9.96 -2.17
N SER A 99 -5.07 -11.22 -1.75
CA SER A 99 -3.92 -12.10 -1.53
C SER A 99 -3.04 -12.15 -2.77
N GLY A 100 -1.73 -12.04 -2.57
CA GLY A 100 -0.75 -12.08 -3.66
C GLY A 100 -0.51 -10.76 -4.40
N VAL A 101 -1.15 -9.65 -4.01
CA VAL A 101 -0.90 -8.33 -4.63
C VAL A 101 0.57 -7.88 -4.56
N PHE A 102 1.34 -8.38 -3.58
CA PHE A 102 2.79 -8.14 -3.45
C PHE A 102 3.63 -9.39 -3.72
N LYS A 103 3.10 -10.38 -4.46
CA LYS A 103 3.80 -11.63 -4.76
C LYS A 103 4.84 -11.42 -5.87
N VAL A 104 6.01 -10.96 -5.47
CA VAL A 104 7.18 -10.84 -6.34
C VAL A 104 8.00 -12.14 -6.39
N ARG A 105 8.72 -12.36 -7.49
CA ARG A 105 9.58 -13.54 -7.67
C ARG A 105 10.80 -13.53 -6.74
N ASP A 106 11.47 -12.37 -6.67
CA ASP A 106 12.72 -12.17 -5.94
C ASP A 106 12.51 -11.29 -4.68
N ASP A 107 13.46 -11.36 -3.75
CA ASP A 107 13.40 -10.54 -2.53
C ASP A 107 13.65 -9.06 -2.87
N HIS A 108 12.76 -8.19 -2.42
CA HIS A 108 12.90 -6.74 -2.58
C HIS A 108 13.64 -6.14 -1.38
N VAL A 109 14.92 -5.83 -1.55
CA VAL A 109 15.84 -5.43 -0.45
C VAL A 109 15.91 -3.93 -0.18
N HIS A 110 15.21 -3.11 -0.96
CA HIS A 110 15.19 -1.65 -0.81
C HIS A 110 13.84 -1.07 -0.38
N LEU A 111 12.71 -1.77 -0.58
CA LEU A 111 11.37 -1.23 -0.36
C LEU A 111 11.03 -1.14 1.12
N ARG A 112 11.06 0.08 1.67
CA ARG A 112 10.84 0.35 3.09
C ARG A 112 9.42 0.78 3.40
N ARG A 113 8.73 1.42 2.45
CA ARG A 113 7.41 2.03 2.69
C ARG A 113 6.44 1.77 1.56
N ILE A 114 5.21 1.38 1.91
CA ILE A 114 4.08 1.28 1.00
C ILE A 114 2.94 2.12 1.54
N PHE A 115 2.44 3.07 0.74
CA PHE A 115 1.31 3.93 1.08
C PHE A 115 0.11 3.60 0.19
N VAL A 116 -1.09 3.50 0.77
CA VAL A 116 -2.31 3.04 0.10
C VAL A 116 -3.49 3.95 0.45
N GLY A 117 -4.45 4.08 -0.48
CA GLY A 117 -5.76 4.70 -0.19
C GLY A 117 -5.86 6.18 -0.51
N LEU A 118 -4.99 6.73 -1.37
CA LEU A 118 -5.01 8.16 -1.73
C LEU A 118 -6.14 8.57 -2.70
N SER A 119 -7.21 7.79 -2.82
CA SER A 119 -8.33 8.08 -3.71
C SER A 119 -9.41 8.88 -2.97
N PRO A 120 -9.81 10.08 -3.44
CA PRO A 120 -10.75 10.95 -2.72
C PRO A 120 -12.18 10.39 -2.60
N ASP A 121 -12.58 9.47 -3.49
CA ASP A 121 -13.99 9.14 -3.69
C ASP A 121 -14.48 7.83 -3.05
N GLN A 122 -13.69 7.17 -2.20
CA GLN A 122 -14.05 5.84 -1.71
C GLN A 122 -14.56 5.84 -0.26
N ARG A 123 -15.77 5.30 -0.10
CA ARG A 123 -16.35 4.98 1.20
C ARG A 123 -15.53 3.86 1.85
N VAL A 124 -15.31 4.00 3.15
CA VAL A 124 -14.58 3.05 3.99
C VAL A 124 -15.27 1.68 3.97
N TYR A 125 -14.76 0.76 3.17
CA TYR A 125 -15.11 -0.64 3.24
C TYR A 125 -13.91 -1.39 3.81
N GLN A 126 -14.13 -2.17 4.88
CA GLN A 126 -13.08 -2.99 5.51
C GLN A 126 -13.01 -4.33 4.78
N PRO A 127 -12.05 -4.56 3.87
CA PRO A 127 -12.01 -5.78 3.11
C PRO A 127 -11.39 -6.87 4.00
N GLU A 128 -12.08 -7.99 4.14
CA GLU A 128 -11.55 -9.17 4.86
C GLU A 128 -10.26 -9.69 4.20
N THR A 129 -10.10 -9.44 2.90
CA THR A 129 -8.96 -9.86 2.06
C THR A 129 -7.62 -9.26 2.47
N VAL A 130 -7.61 -8.08 3.11
CA VAL A 130 -6.36 -7.42 3.52
C VAL A 130 -5.62 -8.23 4.60
N GLN A 131 -6.32 -9.12 5.31
CA GLN A 131 -5.69 -9.99 6.31
C GLN A 131 -4.73 -11.01 5.69
N GLU A 132 -4.85 -11.30 4.40
CA GLU A 132 -4.09 -12.32 3.67
C GLU A 132 -2.88 -11.78 2.92
N LEU A 133 -2.47 -10.54 3.21
CA LEU A 133 -1.26 -9.98 2.61
C LEU A 133 -0.03 -10.84 2.95
N ASP A 134 0.68 -11.22 1.88
CA ASP A 134 1.99 -11.85 1.93
C ASP A 134 3.05 -10.80 1.58
N LEU A 135 3.81 -10.37 2.59
CA LEU A 135 4.90 -9.42 2.46
C LEU A 135 6.26 -10.11 2.70
N SER A 136 6.30 -11.44 2.67
CA SER A 136 7.48 -12.23 3.05
C SER A 136 8.72 -11.96 2.19
N ARG A 137 8.53 -11.50 0.95
CA ARG A 137 9.59 -11.12 0.00
C ARG A 137 10.04 -9.66 0.15
N LEU A 138 9.34 -8.84 0.93
CA LEU A 138 9.68 -7.43 1.16
C LEU A 138 10.49 -7.31 2.46
N LYS A 139 11.71 -7.85 2.47
CA LYS A 139 12.49 -8.13 3.68
C LYS A 139 12.81 -6.92 4.55
N VAL A 140 12.90 -5.74 3.93
CA VAL A 140 13.23 -4.48 4.61
C VAL A 140 12.02 -3.56 4.75
N LEU A 141 10.81 -4.07 4.51
CA LEU A 141 9.60 -3.27 4.64
C LEU A 141 9.41 -2.88 6.11
N GLU A 142 9.34 -1.56 6.37
CA GLU A 142 9.20 -1.01 7.72
C GLU A 142 7.76 -0.53 7.98
N GLU A 143 7.08 -0.06 6.94
CA GLU A 143 5.79 0.62 7.06
C GLU A 143 4.83 0.28 5.91
N LEU A 144 3.63 -0.14 6.28
CA LEU A 144 2.45 -0.15 5.43
C LEU A 144 1.50 0.94 5.96
N ARG A 145 1.36 2.04 5.22
CA ARG A 145 0.44 3.13 5.56
C ARG A 145 -0.84 3.00 4.77
N VAL A 146 -1.96 3.03 5.47
CA VAL A 146 -3.28 2.89 4.87
C VAL A 146 -4.15 4.09 5.24
N GLN A 147 -4.64 4.81 4.24
CA GLN A 147 -5.43 6.03 4.48
C GLN A 147 -6.75 5.74 5.19
N GLU A 148 -7.46 4.68 4.82
CA GLU A 148 -8.74 4.27 5.39
C GLU A 148 -8.60 3.42 6.67
N CYS A 149 -7.39 3.34 7.25
CA CYS A 149 -7.16 2.62 8.50
C CYS A 149 -7.64 3.48 9.67
N HIS A 150 -8.58 2.93 10.44
CA HIS A 150 -9.16 3.58 11.62
C HIS A 150 -8.91 2.72 12.86
N TRP A 151 -8.17 3.28 13.81
CA TRP A 151 -7.89 2.62 15.08
C TRP A 151 -9.08 2.74 16.02
N PRO A 152 -9.47 1.67 16.73
CA PRO A 152 -10.52 1.76 17.74
C PRO A 152 -10.06 2.68 18.88
N THR A 153 -10.96 3.55 19.33
CA THR A 153 -10.65 4.56 20.35
C THR A 153 -11.17 4.17 21.73
N SER A 154 -12.20 3.33 21.76
CA SER A 154 -12.81 2.80 22.99
C SER A 154 -12.71 1.27 23.06
N GLU A 155 -12.82 0.70 24.25
CA GLU A 155 -12.88 -0.77 24.43
C GLU A 155 -14.15 -1.40 23.85
N ARG A 156 -15.18 -0.60 23.58
CA ARG A 156 -16.46 -1.07 23.01
C ARG A 156 -16.43 -1.13 21.48
N ASP A 157 -15.56 -0.35 20.84
CA ASP A 157 -15.46 -0.26 19.37
C ASP A 157 -15.07 -1.62 18.73
N PRO A 158 -14.05 -2.35 19.23
CA PRO A 158 -13.63 -3.62 18.62
C PRO A 158 -14.69 -4.73 18.69
N LYS A 159 -15.68 -4.60 19.59
CA LYS A 159 -16.75 -5.59 19.75
C LYS A 159 -17.95 -5.32 18.86
N LYS A 160 -18.16 -4.07 18.45
CA LYS A 160 -19.29 -3.65 17.60
C LYS A 160 -18.94 -3.67 16.13
N GLU A 161 -17.73 -3.21 15.82
CA GLU A 161 -17.20 -3.16 14.47
C GLU A 161 -16.22 -4.31 14.31
N LYS A 162 -16.39 -5.13 13.26
CA LYS A 162 -15.44 -6.17 12.89
C LYS A 162 -14.12 -5.55 12.38
N ASN A 163 -13.42 -4.83 13.26
CA ASN A 163 -12.23 -4.05 12.92
C ASN A 163 -11.11 -5.00 12.48
N CYS A 164 -10.86 -5.06 11.17
CA CYS A 164 -9.83 -5.91 10.59
C CYS A 164 -8.41 -5.37 10.79
N TRP A 165 -8.25 -4.09 11.12
CA TRP A 165 -6.96 -3.42 11.24
C TRP A 165 -6.15 -3.88 12.46
N VAL A 166 -6.80 -4.16 13.59
CA VAL A 166 -6.10 -4.61 14.80
C VAL A 166 -5.44 -5.98 14.61
N PRO A 167 -6.16 -7.03 14.15
CA PRO A 167 -5.53 -8.32 13.83
C PRO A 167 -4.42 -8.19 12.79
N LEU A 168 -4.65 -7.41 11.73
CA LEU A 168 -3.66 -7.19 10.68
C LEU A 168 -2.41 -6.50 11.22
N SER A 169 -2.56 -5.44 12.01
CA SER A 169 -1.44 -4.72 12.63
C SER A 169 -0.58 -5.66 13.49
N ASN A 170 -1.21 -6.49 14.32
CA ASN A 170 -0.50 -7.48 15.12
C ASN A 170 0.22 -8.53 14.26
N LYS A 171 -0.39 -8.96 13.14
CA LYS A 171 0.23 -9.90 12.18
C LYS A 171 1.46 -9.27 11.53
N LEU A 172 1.35 -8.03 11.05
CA LEU A 172 2.43 -7.30 10.40
C LEU A 172 3.57 -6.97 11.37
N LEU A 173 3.26 -6.63 12.61
CA LEU A 173 4.25 -6.35 13.64
C LEU A 173 5.13 -7.57 13.94
N LYS A 174 4.59 -8.79 13.89
CA LYS A 174 5.39 -10.03 13.99
C LYS A 174 6.40 -10.19 12.85
N GLN A 175 6.17 -9.53 11.73
CA GLN A 175 7.08 -9.46 10.58
C GLN A 175 7.95 -8.18 10.62
N SER A 176 7.96 -7.44 11.73
CA SER A 176 8.62 -6.13 11.89
C SER A 176 8.08 -5.02 10.98
N VAL A 177 6.87 -5.17 10.42
CA VAL A 177 6.20 -4.17 9.60
C VAL A 177 5.18 -3.40 10.44
N ARG A 178 5.26 -2.07 10.47
CA ARG A 178 4.26 -1.23 11.14
C ARG A 178 3.09 -0.95 10.20
N LEU A 179 1.87 -1.26 10.64
CA LEU A 179 0.66 -0.74 10.02
C LEU A 179 0.32 0.62 10.64
N THR A 180 0.21 1.65 9.81
CA THR A 180 -0.14 3.02 10.26
C THR A 180 -1.35 3.57 9.52
N ASP A 181 -2.08 4.48 10.17
CA ASP A 181 -3.13 5.26 9.52
C ASP A 181 -2.58 6.40 8.65
N SER A 182 -3.46 7.21 8.05
CA SER A 182 -3.09 8.39 7.25
C SER A 182 -2.18 9.39 7.96
N LYS A 183 -2.18 9.42 9.30
CA LYS A 183 -1.36 10.31 10.13
C LYS A 183 -0.04 9.68 10.56
N GLY A 184 0.25 8.44 10.15
CA GLY A 184 1.43 7.70 10.58
C GLY A 184 1.30 7.13 12.01
N VAL A 185 0.10 7.14 12.60
CA VAL A 185 -0.14 6.56 13.92
C VAL A 185 -0.33 5.05 13.76
N HIS A 186 0.33 4.26 14.61
CA HIS A 186 0.18 2.80 14.64
C HIS A 186 -0.66 2.36 15.83
N TRP A 187 -1.20 1.14 15.75
CA TRP A 187 -1.88 0.51 16.88
C TRP A 187 -0.92 0.25 18.04
N VAL A 188 -1.29 0.75 19.22
CA VAL A 188 -0.62 0.42 20.48
C VAL A 188 -1.61 -0.36 21.35
N PRO A 189 -1.32 -1.63 21.70
CA PRO A 189 -2.16 -2.41 22.60
C PRO A 189 -2.32 -1.69 23.95
N ARG A 190 -3.54 -1.29 24.29
CA ARG A 190 -3.85 -0.54 25.53
C ARG A 190 -3.80 -1.39 26.80
N LEU A 191 -3.83 -2.71 26.67
CA LEU A 191 -3.91 -3.67 27.76
C LEU A 191 -2.76 -4.69 27.67
N THR A 192 -1.54 -4.24 27.95
CA THR A 192 -0.50 -5.10 28.53
C THR A 192 -0.24 -4.69 29.97
N THR A 193 -1.29 -4.34 30.71
CA THR A 193 -1.28 -4.57 32.15
C THR A 193 -1.47 -6.08 32.36
N ALA A 194 -0.38 -6.82 32.12
CA ALA A 194 -0.13 -7.98 32.96
C ALA A 194 -0.37 -7.48 34.37
N SER A 195 -1.42 -7.98 34.99
CA SER A 195 -1.67 -7.82 36.41
C SER A 195 -0.43 -8.43 37.05
N ALA A 196 0.60 -7.60 37.26
CA ALA A 196 1.79 -8.01 37.98
C ALA A 196 1.23 -8.66 39.25
N PRO A 197 1.55 -9.93 39.53
CA PRO A 197 0.96 -10.63 40.65
C PRO A 197 1.21 -9.76 41.87
N ARG A 198 0.13 -9.20 42.43
CA ARG A 198 0.19 -8.43 43.66
C ARG A 198 0.85 -9.37 44.65
N LYS A 199 2.12 -9.12 45.01
CA LYS A 199 2.80 -9.85 46.09
C LYS A 199 1.88 -9.72 47.29
N ALA A 200 1.15 -10.79 47.61
CA ALA A 200 0.32 -10.85 48.78
C ALA A 200 1.25 -10.63 49.97
N GLY A 201 1.16 -9.44 50.58
CA GLY A 201 1.93 -9.09 51.76
C GLY A 201 1.65 -10.13 52.84
N LYS A 202 2.64 -10.97 53.10
CA LYS A 202 2.62 -11.95 54.19
C LYS A 202 2.58 -11.15 55.49
N LYS A 203 1.38 -10.99 56.07
CA LYS A 203 1.20 -10.42 57.41
C LYS A 203 1.94 -11.31 58.41
N GLY A 204 3.12 -10.87 58.83
CA GLY A 204 3.80 -11.41 59.98
C GLY A 204 3.01 -11.04 61.24
N SER A 205 2.30 -12.02 61.78
CA SER A 205 1.84 -12.00 63.17
C SER A 205 3.03 -12.44 64.02
N GLY A 206 3.73 -11.46 64.59
CA GLY A 206 4.68 -11.67 65.68
C GLY A 206 3.94 -11.44 67.00
N ARG A 207 3.83 -12.51 67.79
CA ARG A 207 3.43 -12.50 69.20
C ARG A 207 4.58 -12.00 70.07
#